data_AF-A0A4R9A4F9-F1
#
_entry.id   AF-A0A4R9A4F9-F1
#
_cell.length_a   1.000
_cell.length_b   1.000
_cell.length_c   1.000
_cell.angle_alpha   90.00
_cell.angle_beta   90.00
_cell.angle_gamma   90.00
#
_symmetry.space_group_name_H-M   'P 1'
#
loop_
_entity.id
_entity.type
_entity.pdbx_description
1 polymer ?
#
loop_
_entity_poly.entity_id
_entity_poly.type
_entity_poly.pdbx_seq_one_letter_code
_entity_poly.pdbx_strand_id
1 'polypeptide(L)' 'MRVNKQGAQVATLAVNENNLERIRAGRTIKDFAAELSVDASTVSRLVSGKAEPGPRIIAALLDTYPYPFDYFFRVTDAA' A
#
# COMPACT_ATOMS: atom_id res chain seq x y z
N MET A 1 22.04 -4.05 -31.43
CA MET A 1 21.48 -3.36 -30.26
C MET A 1 20.08 -2.86 -30.63
N ARG A 2 19.02 -3.62 -30.32
CA ARG A 2 17.64 -3.20 -30.59
C ARG A 2 17.09 -2.58 -29.31
N VAL A 3 16.89 -1.27 -29.30
CA VAL A 3 16.11 -0.58 -28.27
C VAL A 3 14.63 -0.85 -28.55
N ASN A 4 14.05 -1.80 -27.82
CA ASN A 4 12.59 -1.99 -27.83
C ASN A 4 11.96 -0.82 -27.07
N LYS A 5 11.40 0.14 -27.80
CA LYS A 5 10.37 1.07 -27.32
C LYS A 5 9.03 0.33 -27.20
N GLN A 6 8.95 -0.74 -26.40
CA GLN A 6 7.69 -1.00 -25.70
C GLN A 6 7.66 0.04 -24.59
N GLY A 7 6.65 0.92 -24.57
CA GLY A 7 6.47 1.85 -23.46
C GLY A 7 6.55 1.06 -22.18
N ALA A 8 7.63 1.26 -21.41
CA ALA A 8 7.93 0.41 -20.28
C ALA A 8 6.78 0.58 -19.29
N GLN A 9 5.91 -0.43 -19.17
CA GLN A 9 5.01 -0.53 -18.04
C GLN A 9 5.91 -0.50 -16.81
N VAL A 10 5.89 0.61 -16.09
CA VAL A 10 6.65 0.75 -14.86
C VAL A 10 5.89 -0.06 -13.84
N ALA A 11 6.50 -1.15 -13.38
CA ALA A 11 5.94 -1.92 -12.29
C ALA A 11 5.88 -1.03 -11.03
N THR A 12 4.74 -1.05 -10.35
CA THR A 12 4.52 -0.34 -9.11
C THR A 12 3.97 -1.28 -8.03
N LEU A 13 3.85 -0.77 -6.81
CA LEU A 13 3.23 -1.47 -5.70
C LEU A 13 1.78 -1.02 -5.55
N ALA A 14 0.90 -1.99 -5.29
CA ALA A 14 -0.43 -1.76 -4.79
C ALA A 14 -0.61 -2.46 -3.44
N VAL A 15 -1.50 -1.95 -2.61
CA VAL A 15 -1.90 -2.64 -1.39
C VAL A 15 -2.86 -3.80 -1.68
N ASN A 16 -2.79 -4.83 -0.86
CA ASN A 16 -3.80 -5.86 -0.76
C ASN A 16 -4.94 -5.34 0.14
N GLU A 17 -5.94 -4.72 -0.49
CA GLU A 17 -7.10 -4.10 0.18
C GLU A 17 -7.82 -5.05 1.13
N ASN A 18 -8.01 -6.32 0.72
CA ASN A 18 -8.68 -7.33 1.55
C ASN A 18 -7.91 -7.58 2.85
N ASN A 19 -6.59 -7.73 2.75
CA ASN A 19 -5.74 -7.96 3.91
C ASN A 19 -5.62 -6.72 4.80
N LEU A 20 -5.58 -5.52 4.18
CA LEU A 20 -5.57 -4.26 4.89
C LEU A 20 -6.88 -4.01 5.65
N GLU A 21 -8.02 -4.37 5.05
CA GLU A 21 -9.33 -4.29 5.71
C GLU A 21 -9.43 -5.25 6.89
N ARG A 22 -8.93 -6.49 6.74
CA ARG A 22 -8.87 -7.48 7.82
C ARG A 22 -8.02 -6.99 8.99
N ILE A 23 -6.87 -6.39 8.72
CA ILE A 23 -6.02 -5.80 9.76
C ILE A 23 -6.71 -4.61 10.41
N ARG A 24 -7.33 -3.72 9.63
CA ARG A 24 -8.07 -2.58 10.18
C ARG A 24 -9.17 -3.05 11.16
N ALA A 25 -9.75 -4.23 10.96
CA ALA A 25 -10.62 -4.93 11.93
C ALA A 25 -11.77 -4.05 12.47
N GLY A 26 -12.38 -3.22 11.61
CA GLY A 26 -13.47 -2.32 11.98
C GLY A 26 -13.05 -1.00 12.64
N ARG A 27 -11.76 -0.79 12.92
CA ARG A 27 -11.24 0.50 13.42
C ARG A 27 -11.49 1.63 12.42
N THR A 28 -11.72 2.84 12.90
CA THR A 28 -11.88 3.99 12.00
C THR A 28 -10.59 4.25 11.24
N ILE A 29 -10.67 4.93 10.09
CA ILE A 29 -9.46 5.34 9.33
C ILE A 29 -8.53 6.19 10.22
N LYS A 30 -9.10 7.02 11.10
CA LYS A 30 -8.33 7.87 12.01
C LYS A 30 -7.54 7.03 13.03
N ASP A 31 -8.20 6.05 13.65
CA ASP A 31 -7.54 5.20 14.66
C ASP A 31 -6.45 4.33 14.03
N PHE A 32 -6.74 3.77 12.85
CA PHE A 32 -5.79 2.98 12.09
C PHE A 32 -4.58 3.81 11.61
N ALA A 33 -4.80 5.05 11.22
CA ALA A 33 -3.72 5.97 10.85
C ALA A 33 -2.86 6.38 12.06
N ALA A 34 -3.49 6.59 13.22
CA ALA A 34 -2.78 6.91 14.46
C ALA A 34 -1.88 5.75 14.91
N GLU A 35 -2.36 4.51 14.84
CA GLU A 35 -1.56 3.30 15.13
C GLU A 35 -0.32 3.19 14.23
N LEU A 36 -0.48 3.48 12.95
CA LEU A 36 0.61 3.48 11.97
C LEU A 36 1.48 4.75 12.02
N SER A 37 1.17 5.73 12.87
CA SER A 37 1.87 7.03 12.91
C SER A 37 1.95 7.74 11.55
N VAL A 38 0.85 7.69 10.79
CA VAL A 38 0.68 8.32 9.47
C VAL A 38 -0.58 9.17 9.41
N ASP A 39 -0.68 10.02 8.39
CA ASP A 39 -1.84 10.90 8.21
C ASP A 39 -3.08 10.13 7.72
N ALA A 40 -4.25 10.47 8.29
CA ALA A 40 -5.52 9.80 7.97
C ALA A 40 -5.94 9.97 6.49
N SER A 41 -5.57 11.07 5.83
CA SER A 41 -5.84 11.26 4.40
C SER A 41 -5.00 10.32 3.53
N THR A 42 -3.77 10.01 3.96
CA THR A 42 -2.90 9.04 3.29
C THR A 42 -3.49 7.65 3.37
N VAL A 43 -3.90 7.23 4.57
CA VAL A 43 -4.56 5.92 4.79
C VAL A 43 -5.88 5.83 4.02
N SER A 44 -6.68 6.91 4.01
CA SER A 44 -7.94 6.95 3.25
C SER A 44 -7.71 6.73 1.74
N ARG A 45 -6.71 7.39 1.15
CA ARG A 45 -6.37 7.19 -0.27
C ARG A 45 -5.85 5.78 -0.54
N LEU A 46 -5.06 5.23 0.37
CA LEU A 46 -4.53 3.88 0.26
C LEU A 46 -5.63 2.82 0.31
N VAL A 47 -6.53 2.91 1.29
CA VAL A 47 -7.67 1.97 1.45
C VAL A 47 -8.66 2.07 0.29
N SER A 48 -8.80 3.25 -0.33
CA SER A 48 -9.67 3.44 -1.49
C SER A 48 -9.01 3.11 -2.84
N GLY A 49 -7.77 2.61 -2.84
CA GLY A 49 -7.02 2.28 -4.06
C GLY A 49 -6.66 3.50 -4.92
N LYS A 50 -6.77 4.72 -4.37
CA LYS A 50 -6.49 5.98 -5.08
C LYS A 50 -5.03 6.43 -4.96
N ALA A 51 -4.21 5.69 -4.23
CA ALA A 51 -2.79 5.98 -4.06
C ALA A 51 -1.97 4.69 -3.90
N GLU A 52 -0.76 4.73 -4.44
CA GLU A 52 0.25 3.71 -4.23
C GLU A 52 0.88 3.86 -2.83
N PRO A 53 1.27 2.76 -2.17
CA PRO A 53 1.97 2.80 -0.89
C PRO A 53 3.39 3.37 -1.08
N GLY A 54 3.63 4.57 -0.53
CA GLY A 54 4.97 5.14 -0.47
C GLY A 54 5.85 4.48 0.61
N PRO A 55 7.18 4.74 0.61
CA PRO A 55 8.13 4.09 1.53
C PRO A 55 7.76 4.18 3.01
N ARG A 56 7.18 5.31 3.45
CA ARG A 56 6.75 5.51 4.84
C ARG A 56 5.59 4.60 5.23
N ILE A 57 4.64 4.37 4.33
CA ILE A 57 3.50 3.46 4.55
C ILE A 57 3.99 2.02 4.58
N ILE A 58 4.90 1.66 3.68
CA ILE A 58 5.51 0.34 3.61
C ILE A 58 6.21 0.02 4.94
N ALA A 59 7.09 0.91 5.39
CA ALA A 59 7.79 0.74 6.66
C ALA A 59 6.82 0.64 7.85
N ALA A 60 5.83 1.53 7.93
CA ALA A 60 4.87 1.53 9.03
C ALA A 60 4.10 0.21 9.14
N LEU A 61 3.61 -0.34 8.01
CA LEU A 61 2.85 -1.60 8.01
C LEU A 61 3.71 -2.80 8.43
N LEU A 62 4.95 -2.87 7.96
CA LEU A 62 5.86 -3.99 8.25
C LEU A 62 6.44 -3.94 9.67
N ASP A 63 6.60 -2.74 10.23
CA ASP A 63 7.09 -2.56 11.60
C ASP A 63 5.98 -2.76 12.63
N THR A 64 4.74 -2.32 12.31
CA THR A 64 3.61 -2.38 13.25
C THR A 64 3.01 -3.78 13.34
N TYR A 65 3.04 -4.55 12.27
CA TYR A 65 2.34 -5.83 12.19
C TYR A 65 3.27 -6.98 11.78
N PRO A 66 3.15 -8.16 12.41
CA PRO A 66 4.01 -9.30 12.15
C PRO A 66 3.56 -10.07 10.90
N TYR A 67 3.39 -9.38 9.77
CA TYR A 67 3.05 -9.99 8.48
C TYR A 67 4.12 -9.70 7.43
N PRO A 68 4.37 -10.63 6.50
CA PRO A 68 5.38 -10.46 5.47
C PRO A 68 4.95 -9.42 4.41
N PHE A 69 5.91 -9.01 3.58
CA PHE A 69 5.70 -7.98 2.55
C PHE A 69 4.56 -8.32 1.58
N ASP A 70 4.51 -9.55 1.11
CA ASP A 70 3.50 -10.07 0.17
C ASP A 70 2.10 -10.19 0.77
N TYR A 71 1.98 -10.17 2.10
CA TYR A 71 0.69 -10.04 2.76
C TYR A 71 0.06 -8.67 2.51
N PHE A 72 0.87 -7.60 2.52
CA PHE A 72 0.41 -6.22 2.39
C PHE A 72 0.40 -5.71 0.96
N PHE A 73 1.36 -6.14 0.15
CA PHE A 73 1.65 -5.50 -1.13
C PHE A 73 1.67 -6.52 -2.27
N ARG A 74 1.22 -6.06 -3.44
CA ARG A 74 1.29 -6.77 -4.70
C ARG A 74 1.96 -5.88 -5.74
N VAL A 75 2.74 -6.46 -6.64
CA VAL A 75 3.28 -5.75 -7.79
C VAL A 75 2.19 -5.65 -8.85
N THR A 76 1.98 -4.45 -9.40
CA THR A 76 1.03 -4.20 -10.49
C THR A 76 1.71 -3.38 -11.58
N ASP A 77 1.15 -3.37 -12.77
CA ASP A 77 1.54 -2.38 -13.77
C ASP A 77 0.99 -1.01 -13.36
N ALA A 78 1.79 0.04 -13.48
CA ALA A 78 1.29 1.40 -13.34
C ALA A 78 0.23 1.66 -14.43
N ALA A 79 -0.96 2.08 -14.00
CA ALA A 79 -2.08 2.41 -14.88
C ALA A 79 -1.91 3.77 -15.56
#